data_AF-A0A9C9DE53-F1
#
_entry.id   AF-A0A9C9DE53-F1
#
_cell.length_a   1.000
_cell.length_b   1.000
_cell.length_c   1.000
_cell.angle_alpha   90.00
_cell.angle_beta   90.00
_cell.angle_gamma   90.00
#
_symmetry.space_group_name_H-M   'P 1'
#
loop_
_entity.id
_entity.type
_entity.pdbx_description
1 polymer ?
#
loop_
_entity_poly.entity_id
_entity_poly.type
_entity_poly.pdbx_seq_one_letter_code
_entity_poly.pdbx_strand_id
1 'polypeptide(L)'
;MMTSAEKPISPRERVKTALRHEEPDRVPVDFLATPEIWRRLVERLQPDADAVGESEYFDPVWEAILRHFEVDCRVISYDQFCQPPESILRPEAEVDWWDALSRSTPNRMWRQRTPEGDFYDIWGHHIRIVENPSGAYEEFASWPLKDAASVEDLKSHPWPEPDWWDFSPIPGIIEQLDRHEAYHIRFRIGSVFEIAWQLRGMQEFL
;
A
#
# COMPACT_ATOMS: atom_id res chain seq x y z
N MET A 1 16.17 -14.81 39.71
CA MET A 1 14.78 -14.43 40.04
C MET A 1 14.04 -14.35 38.72
N MET A 2 13.13 -15.30 38.44
CA MET A 2 12.25 -15.18 37.28
C MET A 2 11.28 -14.05 37.59
N THR A 3 11.40 -12.94 36.86
CA THR A 3 10.45 -11.84 36.92
C THR A 3 9.07 -12.39 36.54
N SER A 4 8.06 -12.00 37.31
CA SER A 4 6.65 -12.26 37.00
C SER A 4 6.44 -11.85 35.54
N ALA A 5 5.99 -12.77 34.69
CA ALA A 5 5.66 -12.45 33.31
C ALA A 5 4.62 -11.30 33.33
N GLU A 6 5.06 -10.10 32.99
CA GLU A 6 4.16 -8.97 32.81
C GLU A 6 3.13 -9.35 31.75
N LYS A 7 1.88 -8.92 31.96
CA LYS A 7 0.82 -9.20 30.98
C LYS A 7 1.25 -8.68 29.61
N PRO A 8 1.10 -9.48 28.54
CA PRO A 8 1.38 -9.00 27.20
C PRO A 8 0.53 -7.76 26.92
N ILE A 9 1.17 -6.73 26.36
CA ILE A 9 0.51 -5.49 25.96
C ILE A 9 0.01 -5.62 24.52
N SER A 10 -0.95 -4.78 24.11
CA SER A 10 -1.45 -4.82 22.73
C SER A 10 -0.36 -4.37 21.74
N PRO A 11 -0.45 -4.77 20.46
CA PRO A 11 0.42 -4.26 19.41
C PRO A 11 0.56 -2.73 19.38
N ARG A 12 -0.55 -2.01 19.55
CA ARG A 12 -0.57 -0.55 19.62
C ARG A 12 0.28 -0.02 20.76
N GLU A 13 0.12 -0.57 21.95
CA GLU A 13 0.87 -0.12 23.12
C GLU A 13 2.34 -0.55 23.01
N ARG A 14 2.62 -1.75 22.49
CA ARG A 14 3.98 -2.24 22.20
C ARG A 14 4.76 -1.27 21.31
N VAL A 15 4.17 -0.86 20.18
CA VAL A 15 4.81 0.10 19.27
C VAL A 15 4.96 1.47 19.95
N LYS A 16 3.93 1.97 20.66
CA LYS A 16 4.02 3.26 21.36
C LYS A 16 5.06 3.29 22.48
N THR A 17 5.27 2.19 23.19
CA THR A 17 6.31 2.04 24.21
C THR A 17 7.68 2.12 23.56
N ALA A 18 7.91 1.36 22.48
CA ALA A 18 9.16 1.44 21.72
C ALA A 18 9.43 2.84 21.15
N LEU A 19 8.41 3.54 20.62
CA LEU A 19 8.53 4.92 20.12
C LEU A 19 8.86 5.94 21.22
N ARG A 20 8.56 5.63 22.48
CA ARG A 20 8.97 6.42 23.65
C ARG A 20 10.36 6.06 24.15
N HIS A 21 11.05 5.14 23.48
CA HIS A 21 12.36 4.60 23.86
C HIS A 21 12.32 3.87 25.22
N GLU A 22 11.17 3.29 25.56
CA GLU A 22 10.97 2.42 26.72
C GLU A 22 11.01 0.95 26.27
N GLU A 23 11.38 0.01 27.15
CA GLU A 23 11.43 -1.43 26.83
C GLU A 23 10.00 -2.01 26.77
N PRO A 24 9.53 -2.50 25.60
CA PRO A 24 8.25 -3.20 25.48
C PRO A 24 8.35 -4.67 25.91
N ASP A 25 7.22 -5.36 25.98
CA ASP A 25 7.15 -6.80 26.29
C ASP A 25 7.86 -7.69 25.25
N ARG A 26 7.94 -7.24 23.99
CA ARG A 26 8.83 -7.75 22.93
C ARG A 26 9.10 -6.69 21.86
N VAL A 27 10.12 -6.90 21.03
CA VAL A 27 10.40 -6.04 19.87
C VAL A 27 9.16 -5.97 18.96
N PRO A 28 8.67 -4.76 18.60
CA PRO A 28 7.56 -4.63 17.67
C PRO A 28 7.95 -5.07 16.25
N VAL A 29 7.01 -5.69 15.54
CA VAL A 29 7.19 -6.26 14.20
C VAL A 29 6.32 -5.52 13.20
N ASP A 30 6.91 -5.20 12.06
CA ASP A 30 6.20 -4.81 10.83
C ASP A 30 6.56 -5.80 9.72
N PHE A 31 5.68 -5.94 8.73
CA PHE A 31 5.87 -6.88 7.63
C PHE A 31 5.40 -6.31 6.31
N LEU A 32 6.28 -6.37 5.33
CA LEU A 32 6.04 -6.00 3.94
C LEU A 32 6.72 -7.06 3.06
N ALA A 33 6.06 -7.46 1.99
CA ALA A 33 6.56 -8.50 1.12
C ALA A 33 6.05 -8.30 -0.31
N THR A 34 6.78 -8.81 -1.31
CA THR A 34 6.29 -8.81 -2.69
C THR A 34 5.13 -9.82 -2.84
N PRO A 35 4.24 -9.65 -3.84
CA PRO A 35 3.12 -10.57 -4.05
C PRO A 35 3.53 -12.05 -4.20
N GLU A 36 4.73 -12.35 -4.70
CA GLU A 36 5.23 -13.71 -4.80
C GLU A 36 5.51 -14.34 -3.42
N ILE A 37 6.04 -13.55 -2.48
CA ILE A 37 6.26 -14.00 -1.12
C ILE A 37 4.92 -14.21 -0.41
N TRP A 38 3.97 -13.28 -0.59
CA TRP A 38 2.60 -13.47 -0.09
C TRP A 38 1.98 -14.76 -0.61
N ARG A 39 2.02 -15.01 -1.92
CA ARG A 39 1.47 -16.24 -2.52
C ARG A 39 2.06 -17.50 -1.90
N ARG A 40 3.39 -17.56 -1.75
CA ARG A 40 4.08 -18.69 -1.13
C ARG A 40 3.69 -18.88 0.34
N LEU A 41 3.51 -17.79 1.08
CA LEU A 41 3.04 -17.84 2.46
C LEU A 41 1.60 -18.36 2.54
N VAL A 42 0.70 -17.90 1.66
CA VAL A 42 -0.68 -18.41 1.56
C VAL A 42 -0.68 -19.91 1.28
N GLU A 43 0.06 -20.35 0.27
CA GLU A 43 0.17 -21.77 -0.09
C GLU A 43 0.71 -22.63 1.06
N ARG A 44 1.69 -22.09 1.81
CA ARG A 44 2.38 -22.85 2.86
C ARG A 44 1.63 -22.91 4.18
N LEU A 45 0.98 -21.81 4.56
CA LEU A 45 0.33 -21.62 5.85
C LEU A 45 -1.17 -21.92 5.81
N GLN A 46 -1.81 -21.80 4.64
CA GLN A 46 -3.25 -21.96 4.45
C GLN A 46 -4.04 -21.21 5.53
N PRO A 47 -3.87 -19.87 5.60
CA PRO A 47 -4.38 -19.08 6.72
C PRO A 47 -5.92 -19.04 6.72
N ASP A 48 -6.50 -18.95 7.92
CA ASP A 48 -7.94 -18.82 8.11
C ASP A 48 -8.40 -17.37 7.85
N ALA A 49 -8.86 -17.12 6.62
CA ALA A 49 -9.40 -15.82 6.21
C ALA A 49 -10.82 -15.57 6.76
N ASP A 50 -11.57 -16.62 7.10
CA ASP A 50 -12.95 -16.48 7.62
C ASP A 50 -12.93 -15.79 9.00
N ALA A 51 -11.89 -16.04 9.80
CA ALA A 51 -11.64 -15.35 11.06
C ALA A 51 -11.32 -13.85 10.91
N VAL A 52 -10.97 -13.38 9.71
CA VAL A 52 -10.78 -11.96 9.40
C VAL A 52 -12.09 -11.30 8.98
N GLY A 53 -12.89 -12.01 8.18
CA GLY A 53 -14.10 -11.50 7.57
C GLY A 53 -13.82 -10.70 6.29
N GLU A 54 -14.84 -10.55 5.46
CA GLU A 54 -14.75 -9.84 4.18
C GLU A 54 -14.42 -8.36 4.37
N SER A 55 -13.64 -7.80 3.45
CA SER A 55 -13.27 -6.39 3.42
C SER A 55 -13.16 -5.90 1.99
N GLU A 56 -13.61 -4.66 1.75
CA GLU A 56 -13.46 -4.00 0.46
C GLU A 56 -12.05 -3.36 0.30
N TYR A 57 -11.33 -3.15 1.39
CA TYR A 57 -10.12 -2.30 1.43
C TYR A 57 -8.82 -3.09 1.63
N PHE A 58 -8.90 -4.32 2.12
CA PHE A 58 -7.75 -5.18 2.32
C PHE A 58 -8.08 -6.65 2.04
N ASP A 59 -7.08 -7.39 1.59
CA ASP A 59 -7.14 -8.83 1.34
C ASP A 59 -7.21 -9.60 2.68
N PRO A 60 -8.30 -10.30 2.99
CA PRO A 60 -8.45 -11.01 4.25
C PRO A 60 -7.49 -12.19 4.39
N VAL A 61 -7.02 -12.77 3.29
CA VAL A 61 -6.06 -13.89 3.31
C VAL A 61 -4.68 -13.37 3.73
N TRP A 62 -4.26 -12.23 3.20
CA TRP A 62 -2.97 -11.62 3.60
C TRP A 62 -3.04 -11.04 5.01
N GLU A 63 -4.18 -10.48 5.42
CA GLU A 63 -4.41 -10.06 6.80
C GLU A 63 -4.30 -11.25 7.78
N ALA A 64 -4.86 -12.41 7.43
CA ALA A 64 -4.74 -13.61 8.25
C ALA A 64 -3.26 -14.06 8.41
N ILE A 65 -2.42 -13.85 7.41
CA ILE A 65 -0.96 -14.08 7.52
C ILE A 65 -0.31 -13.08 8.48
N LEU A 66 -0.67 -11.79 8.42
CA LEU A 66 -0.17 -10.79 9.36
C LEU A 66 -0.53 -11.16 10.82
N ARG A 67 -1.74 -11.70 11.03
CA ARG A 67 -2.16 -12.22 12.34
C ARG A 67 -1.34 -13.45 12.75
N HIS A 68 -1.11 -14.38 11.83
CA HIS A 68 -0.29 -15.58 12.07
C HIS A 68 1.13 -15.24 12.55
N PHE A 69 1.73 -14.18 12.00
CA PHE A 69 3.06 -13.71 12.40
C PHE A 69 3.06 -12.68 13.52
N GLU A 70 1.91 -12.42 14.15
CA GLU A 70 1.76 -11.45 15.24
C GLU A 70 2.32 -10.06 14.88
N VAL A 71 2.13 -9.64 13.62
CA VAL A 71 2.60 -8.35 13.11
C VAL A 71 1.85 -7.23 13.82
N ASP A 72 2.60 -6.27 14.36
CA ASP A 72 2.05 -5.26 15.25
C ASP A 72 1.44 -4.06 14.53
N CYS A 73 1.91 -3.83 13.31
CA CYS A 73 1.52 -2.70 12.49
C CYS A 73 0.47 -3.09 11.46
N ARG A 74 -0.43 -2.15 11.15
CA ARG A 74 -1.23 -2.15 9.93
C ARG A 74 -1.03 -0.84 9.20
N VAL A 75 -0.87 -0.92 7.89
CA VAL A 75 -0.76 0.26 7.04
C VAL A 75 -2.14 0.55 6.48
N ILE A 76 -2.57 1.81 6.53
CA ILE A 76 -3.63 2.37 5.72
C ILE A 76 -2.98 3.38 4.79
N SER A 77 -3.46 3.51 3.56
CA SER A 77 -2.85 4.40 2.59
C SER A 77 -3.88 5.16 1.78
N TYR A 78 -3.55 6.42 1.46
CA TYR A 78 -4.43 7.33 0.75
C TYR A 78 -4.97 6.77 -0.57
N ASP A 79 -4.18 6.01 -1.32
CA ASP A 79 -4.56 5.43 -2.61
C ASP A 79 -5.63 4.33 -2.51
N GLN A 80 -5.94 3.81 -1.32
CA GLN A 80 -7.08 2.89 -1.10
C GLN A 80 -8.43 3.57 -1.26
N PHE A 81 -8.47 4.90 -1.09
CA PHE A 81 -9.69 5.69 -0.96
C PHE A 81 -9.92 6.64 -2.14
N CYS A 82 -9.08 6.57 -3.16
CA CYS A 82 -9.18 7.42 -4.33
C CYS A 82 -10.22 6.88 -5.31
N GLN A 83 -11.08 7.75 -5.81
CA GLN A 83 -12.11 7.50 -6.81
C GLN A 83 -11.98 8.56 -7.91
N PRO A 84 -10.95 8.46 -8.78
CA PRO A 84 -10.78 9.42 -9.86
C PRO A 84 -11.96 9.33 -10.84
N PRO A 85 -12.36 10.45 -11.47
CA PRO A 85 -13.42 10.44 -12.47
C PRO A 85 -12.97 9.69 -13.73
N GLU A 86 -13.94 9.14 -14.47
CA GLU A 86 -13.69 8.37 -15.71
C GLU A 86 -12.88 9.17 -16.75
N SER A 87 -12.92 10.51 -16.71
CA SER A 87 -12.14 11.38 -17.60
C SER A 87 -10.62 11.25 -17.45
N ILE A 88 -10.14 10.64 -16.36
CA ILE A 88 -8.71 10.40 -16.09
C ILE A 88 -8.28 9.02 -16.61
N LEU A 89 -9.23 8.13 -16.90
CA LEU A 89 -8.93 6.82 -17.47
C LEU A 89 -8.43 7.00 -18.90
N ARG A 90 -7.39 6.25 -19.24
CA ARG A 90 -6.91 6.13 -20.61
C ARG A 90 -7.96 5.36 -21.43
N PRO A 91 -8.00 5.58 -22.76
CA PRO A 91 -8.90 4.85 -23.64
C PRO A 91 -8.80 3.35 -23.39
N GLU A 92 -9.96 2.70 -23.17
CA GLU A 92 -10.08 1.25 -22.98
C GLU A 92 -9.32 0.70 -21.75
N ALA A 93 -8.85 1.56 -20.84
CA ALA A 93 -8.23 1.13 -19.60
C ALA A 93 -9.28 0.69 -18.57
N GLU A 94 -8.93 -0.33 -17.80
CA GLU A 94 -9.75 -0.85 -16.70
C GLU A 94 -9.09 -0.50 -15.36
N VAL A 95 -9.91 -0.27 -14.33
CA VAL A 95 -9.42 -0.04 -12.96
C VAL A 95 -9.04 -1.38 -12.34
N ASP A 96 -7.83 -1.44 -11.78
CA ASP A 96 -7.28 -2.57 -11.06
C ASP A 96 -6.90 -2.14 -9.64
N TRP A 97 -7.33 -2.92 -8.66
CA TRP A 97 -7.14 -2.66 -7.24
C TRP A 97 -6.15 -3.62 -6.57
N TRP A 98 -5.85 -4.76 -7.19
CA TRP A 98 -5.31 -5.91 -6.49
C TRP A 98 -4.08 -6.53 -7.15
N ASP A 99 -3.90 -6.37 -8.47
CA ASP A 99 -2.84 -7.06 -9.22
C ASP A 99 -1.59 -6.19 -9.47
N ALA A 100 -1.40 -5.11 -8.70
CA ALA A 100 -0.17 -4.32 -8.72
C ALA A 100 0.99 -5.06 -8.01
N LEU A 101 2.14 -5.21 -8.68
CA LEU A 101 3.35 -5.81 -8.08
C LEU A 101 3.94 -4.91 -6.98
N SER A 102 3.70 -3.60 -7.03
CA SER A 102 4.07 -2.68 -5.94
C SER A 102 3.24 -2.88 -4.66
N ARG A 103 2.18 -3.70 -4.68
CA ARG A 103 1.33 -3.98 -3.51
C ARG A 103 2.10 -4.85 -2.51
N SER A 104 2.67 -4.21 -1.50
CA SER A 104 3.47 -4.86 -0.46
C SER A 104 2.72 -5.20 0.83
N THR A 105 1.46 -4.77 0.93
CA THR A 105 0.57 -4.92 2.09
C THR A 105 -0.75 -5.57 1.65
N PRO A 106 -1.59 -6.07 2.59
CA PRO A 106 -2.92 -6.59 2.25
C PRO A 106 -3.82 -5.59 1.51
N ASN A 107 -3.57 -4.29 1.65
CA ASN A 107 -4.43 -3.24 1.14
C ASN A 107 -4.53 -3.21 -0.38
N ARG A 108 -5.71 -2.82 -0.88
CA ARG A 108 -5.88 -2.45 -2.29
C ARG A 108 -5.05 -1.22 -2.66
N MET A 109 -4.76 -1.07 -3.95
CA MET A 109 -3.99 0.03 -4.50
C MET A 109 -4.53 0.40 -5.87
N TRP A 110 -5.00 1.63 -6.05
CA TRP A 110 -5.58 2.05 -7.32
C TRP A 110 -4.53 2.06 -8.45
N ARG A 111 -4.85 1.37 -9.53
CA ARG A 111 -4.19 1.43 -10.83
C ARG A 111 -5.25 1.46 -11.92
N GLN A 112 -4.88 1.99 -13.08
CA GLN A 112 -5.55 1.67 -14.33
C GLN A 112 -4.60 0.83 -15.19
N ARG A 113 -5.14 -0.17 -15.88
CA ARG A 113 -4.40 -1.06 -16.76
C ARG A 113 -4.90 -0.89 -18.20
N THR A 114 -4.00 -0.64 -19.13
CA THR A 114 -4.35 -0.52 -20.55
C THR A 114 -4.43 -1.89 -21.24
N PRO A 115 -5.06 -2.00 -22.43
CA PRO A 115 -5.10 -3.25 -23.20
C PRO A 115 -3.71 -3.80 -23.55
N GLU A 116 -2.70 -2.94 -23.67
CA GLU A 116 -1.31 -3.32 -23.93
C GLU A 116 -0.61 -3.91 -22.70
N GLY A 117 -1.22 -3.81 -21.52
CA GLY A 117 -0.68 -4.31 -20.25
C GLY A 117 0.16 -3.30 -19.47
N ASP A 118 0.17 -2.04 -19.89
CA ASP A 118 0.80 -0.96 -19.13
C ASP A 118 -0.12 -0.50 -17.99
N PHE A 119 0.49 -0.03 -16.90
CA PHE A 119 -0.20 0.45 -15.71
C PHE A 119 0.03 1.94 -15.53
N TYR A 120 -0.98 2.63 -15.00
CA TYR A 120 -0.87 4.00 -14.53
C TYR A 120 -1.46 4.14 -13.15
N ASP A 121 -0.82 4.94 -12.30
CA ASP A 121 -1.35 5.28 -10.98
C ASP A 121 -2.07 6.63 -10.99
N ILE A 122 -2.55 7.02 -9.82
CA ILE A 122 -3.28 8.28 -9.58
C ILE A 122 -2.47 9.55 -9.88
N TRP A 123 -1.13 9.45 -9.97
CA TRP A 123 -0.27 10.56 -10.35
C TRP A 123 0.02 10.58 -11.85
N GLY A 124 -0.35 9.53 -12.57
CA GLY A 124 -0.09 9.37 -13.99
C GLY A 124 1.28 8.74 -14.29
N HIS A 125 1.96 8.13 -13.32
CA HIS A 125 3.19 7.39 -13.58
C HIS A 125 2.91 6.30 -14.62
N HIS A 126 3.79 6.16 -15.62
CA HIS A 126 3.67 5.12 -16.62
C HIS A 126 4.55 3.93 -16.23
N ILE A 127 3.92 2.79 -15.96
CA ILE A 127 4.56 1.60 -15.39
C ILE A 127 4.34 0.40 -16.32
N ARG A 128 5.34 -0.44 -16.47
CA ARG A 128 5.21 -1.76 -17.11
C ARG A 128 5.78 -2.85 -16.23
N ILE A 129 5.30 -4.08 -16.43
CA ILE A 129 5.87 -5.26 -15.79
C ILE A 129 7.06 -5.76 -16.61
N VAL A 130 8.20 -5.96 -15.94
CA VAL A 130 9.41 -6.54 -16.52
C VAL A 130 9.69 -7.87 -15.84
N GLU A 131 9.60 -8.96 -16.62
CA GLU A 131 9.94 -10.30 -16.15
C GLU A 131 11.46 -10.50 -16.09
N ASN A 132 11.89 -11.30 -15.11
CA ASN A 132 13.25 -11.78 -14.95
C ASN A 132 13.23 -13.26 -14.53
N PRO A 133 14.37 -13.99 -14.55
CA PRO A 133 14.39 -15.41 -14.23
C PRO A 133 13.89 -15.79 -12.83
N SER A 134 13.81 -14.82 -11.90
CA SER A 134 13.39 -15.03 -10.51
C SER A 134 12.01 -14.45 -10.16
N GLY A 135 11.33 -13.75 -11.08
CA GLY A 135 10.05 -13.10 -10.82
C GLY A 135 9.79 -11.95 -11.80
N ALA A 136 9.12 -10.91 -11.34
CA ALA A 136 8.89 -9.70 -12.12
C ALA A 136 8.97 -8.46 -11.23
N TYR A 137 9.10 -7.28 -11.84
CA TYR A 137 8.99 -6.01 -11.13
C TYR A 137 8.32 -4.97 -12.02
N GLU A 138 7.78 -3.93 -11.37
CA GLU A 138 7.26 -2.75 -12.04
C GLU A 138 8.40 -1.77 -12.34
N GLU A 139 8.52 -1.35 -13.59
CA GLU A 139 9.48 -0.35 -14.05
C GLU A 139 8.74 0.86 -14.65
N PHE A 140 9.29 2.06 -14.45
CA PHE A 140 8.81 3.24 -15.19
C PHE A 140 9.09 3.09 -16.69
N ALA A 141 8.03 3.00 -17.48
CA ALA A 141 8.10 2.83 -18.93
C ALA A 141 8.40 4.15 -19.64
N SER A 142 7.91 5.27 -19.10
CA SER A 142 8.22 6.64 -19.54
C SER A 142 7.96 7.66 -18.43
N TRP A 143 8.41 8.89 -18.64
CA TRP A 143 8.26 9.99 -17.68
C TRP A 143 7.36 11.09 -18.27
N PRO A 144 6.08 11.19 -17.84
CA PRO A 144 5.10 12.11 -18.43
C PRO A 144 5.53 13.59 -18.44
N LEU A 145 6.36 13.99 -17.48
CA LEU A 145 6.82 15.37 -17.32
C LEU A 145 8.27 15.57 -17.77
N LYS A 146 8.87 14.60 -18.48
CA LYS A 146 10.27 14.65 -18.93
C LYS A 146 10.64 15.97 -19.60
N ASP A 147 9.78 16.40 -20.52
CA ASP A 147 10.03 17.55 -21.39
C ASP A 147 9.39 18.85 -20.86
N ALA A 148 8.83 18.85 -19.65
CA ALA A 148 8.20 20.03 -19.08
C ALA A 148 9.24 21.16 -18.90
N ALA A 149 9.04 22.29 -19.55
CA ALA A 149 9.97 23.43 -19.56
C ALA A 149 9.43 24.63 -18.77
N SER A 150 8.19 24.57 -18.30
CA SER A 150 7.51 25.67 -17.63
C SER A 150 6.53 25.18 -16.56
N VAL A 151 6.10 26.10 -15.70
CA VAL A 151 5.00 25.85 -14.74
C VAL A 151 3.68 25.57 -15.45
N GLU A 152 3.49 26.09 -16.66
CA GLU A 152 2.26 25.85 -17.43
C GLU A 152 2.18 24.40 -17.92
N ASP A 153 3.31 23.81 -18.31
CA ASP A 153 3.39 22.38 -18.65
C ASP A 153 2.97 21.52 -17.44
N LEU A 154 3.41 21.90 -16.24
CA LEU A 154 2.99 21.22 -15.02
C LEU A 154 1.49 21.35 -14.79
N LYS A 155 0.90 22.54 -14.95
CA LYS A 155 -0.55 22.72 -14.75
C LYS A 155 -1.41 21.94 -15.75
N SER A 156 -0.88 21.64 -16.93
CA SER A 156 -1.58 20.85 -17.95
C SER A 156 -1.62 19.36 -17.65
N HIS A 157 -0.79 18.88 -16.71
CA HIS A 157 -0.80 17.49 -16.26
C HIS A 157 -2.09 17.18 -15.49
N PRO A 158 -2.72 16.01 -15.69
CA PRO A 158 -3.93 15.61 -15.00
C PRO A 158 -3.65 15.24 -13.52
N TRP A 159 -3.34 16.25 -12.70
CA TRP A 159 -3.10 16.07 -11.28
C TRP A 159 -4.35 15.56 -10.56
N PRO A 160 -4.18 14.73 -9.52
CA PRO A 160 -5.30 14.35 -8.70
C PRO A 160 -5.84 15.52 -7.88
N GLU A 161 -7.17 15.58 -7.77
CA GLU A 161 -7.87 16.61 -7.00
C GLU A 161 -8.35 16.05 -5.65
N PRO A 162 -8.38 16.86 -4.57
CA PRO A 162 -8.79 16.38 -3.24
C PRO A 162 -10.16 15.69 -3.20
N ASP A 163 -11.09 16.13 -4.04
CA ASP A 163 -12.45 15.60 -4.11
C ASP A 163 -12.53 14.17 -4.66
N TRP A 164 -11.41 13.62 -5.17
CA TRP A 164 -11.34 12.22 -5.56
C TRP A 164 -11.31 11.27 -4.36
N TRP A 165 -11.04 11.76 -3.14
CA TRP A 165 -10.88 10.89 -1.97
C TRP A 165 -12.11 10.87 -1.05
N ASP A 166 -12.56 9.67 -0.70
CA ASP A 166 -13.50 9.44 0.39
C ASP A 166 -12.86 8.66 1.55
N PHE A 167 -12.51 9.37 2.61
CA PHE A 167 -11.92 8.80 3.82
C PHE A 167 -12.94 8.39 4.89
N SER A 168 -14.25 8.57 4.64
CA SER A 168 -15.31 8.14 5.56
C SER A 168 -15.25 6.66 5.98
N PRO A 169 -14.68 5.71 5.21
CA PRO A 169 -14.58 4.31 5.61
C PRO A 169 -13.52 4.02 6.69
N ILE A 170 -12.53 4.91 6.89
CA ILE A 170 -11.38 4.65 7.78
C ILE A 170 -11.78 4.19 9.19
N PRO A 171 -12.74 4.82 9.90
CA PRO A 171 -13.14 4.37 11.23
C PRO A 171 -13.65 2.92 11.24
N GLY A 172 -14.43 2.52 10.23
CA GLY A 172 -14.94 1.15 10.10
C GLY A 172 -13.84 0.13 9.81
N ILE A 173 -12.85 0.50 8.99
CA ILE A 173 -11.67 -0.33 8.72
C ILE A 173 -10.85 -0.54 10.00
N ILE A 174 -10.59 0.53 10.75
CA ILE A 174 -9.87 0.45 12.03
C ILE A 174 -10.63 -0.42 13.02
N GLU A 175 -11.95 -0.23 13.16
CA GLU A 175 -12.78 -1.06 14.02
C GLU A 175 -12.71 -2.54 13.61
N GLN A 176 -12.81 -2.84 12.31
CA GLN A 176 -12.72 -4.21 11.80
C GLN A 176 -11.37 -4.86 12.13
N LEU A 177 -10.26 -4.15 11.94
CA LEU A 177 -8.92 -4.63 12.29
C LEU A 177 -8.77 -4.85 13.81
N ASP A 178 -9.25 -3.89 14.61
CA ASP A 178 -9.14 -3.90 16.07
C ASP A 178 -10.02 -4.96 16.76
N ARG A 179 -10.95 -5.63 16.04
CA ARG A 179 -11.75 -6.75 16.58
C ARG A 179 -10.89 -7.91 17.09
N HIS A 180 -9.68 -8.06 16.55
CA HIS A 180 -8.75 -9.10 16.97
C HIS A 180 -7.82 -8.61 18.08
N GLU A 181 -7.06 -7.55 17.80
CA GLU A 181 -6.06 -6.93 18.68
C GLU A 181 -6.04 -5.43 18.39
N ALA A 182 -5.76 -4.58 19.38
CA ALA A 182 -5.60 -3.16 19.13
C ALA A 182 -4.27 -2.91 18.38
N TYR A 183 -4.33 -2.69 17.06
CA TYR A 183 -3.14 -2.56 16.21
C TYR A 183 -2.57 -1.13 16.19
N HIS A 184 -1.26 -1.02 15.93
CA HIS A 184 -0.66 0.26 15.59
C HIS A 184 -0.94 0.58 14.11
N ILE A 185 -1.86 1.51 13.87
CA ILE A 185 -2.22 1.93 12.51
C ILE A 185 -1.26 3.01 12.02
N ARG A 186 -0.66 2.81 10.86
CA ARG A 186 0.17 3.81 10.17
C ARG A 186 -0.55 4.30 8.93
N PHE A 187 -0.54 5.61 8.71
CA PHE A 187 -1.09 6.19 7.49
C PHE A 187 0.03 6.56 6.52
N ARG A 188 0.05 5.95 5.34
CA ARG A 188 1.03 6.23 4.27
C ARG A 188 0.47 7.30 3.32
N ILE A 189 1.25 8.36 3.06
CA ILE A 189 0.90 9.50 2.20
C ILE A 189 1.77 9.63 0.92
N GLY A 190 2.87 8.86 0.82
CA GLY A 190 3.84 8.99 -0.28
C GLY A 190 4.91 10.07 -0.02
N SER A 191 5.85 10.22 -0.95
CA SER A 191 6.95 11.19 -0.88
C SER A 191 6.89 12.15 -2.06
N VAL A 192 6.93 13.45 -1.78
CA VAL A 192 6.95 14.50 -2.82
C VAL A 192 8.16 14.33 -3.74
N PHE A 193 9.32 14.00 -3.17
CA PHE A 193 10.52 13.75 -3.95
C PHE A 193 10.35 12.55 -4.88
N GLU A 194 9.82 11.43 -4.34
CA GLU A 194 9.62 10.21 -5.13
C GLU A 194 8.67 10.45 -6.29
N ILE A 195 7.50 11.03 -6.02
CA ILE A 195 6.51 11.36 -7.06
C ILE A 195 7.12 12.28 -8.11
N ALA A 196 7.86 13.31 -7.71
CA ALA A 196 8.41 14.27 -8.64
C ALA A 196 9.45 13.67 -9.60
N TRP A 197 10.42 12.90 -9.10
CA TRP A 197 11.43 12.30 -9.98
C TRP A 197 10.84 11.18 -10.83
N GLN A 198 9.82 10.47 -10.35
CA GLN A 198 9.15 9.40 -11.09
C GLN A 198 8.30 9.94 -12.24
N LEU A 199 7.77 11.16 -12.15
CA LEU A 199 7.09 11.83 -13.26
C LEU A 199 8.06 12.50 -14.24
N ARG A 200 9.16 13.07 -13.73
CA ARG A 200 10.11 13.89 -14.52
C ARG A 200 11.28 13.09 -15.12
N GLY A 201 11.66 11.99 -14.47
CA GLY A 201 12.92 11.30 -14.69
C GLY A 201 14.02 11.87 -13.82
N MET A 202 14.77 10.99 -13.14
CA MET A 202 15.79 11.36 -12.15
C MET A 202 16.85 12.33 -12.71
N GLN A 203 17.30 12.12 -13.95
CA GLN A 203 18.30 12.97 -14.60
C GLN A 203 17.79 14.39 -14.85
N GLU A 204 16.52 14.55 -15.23
CA GLU A 204 15.95 15.88 -15.54
C GLU A 204 15.40 16.57 -14.28
N PHE A 205 15.27 15.83 -13.17
CA PHE A 205 14.77 16.35 -11.89
C PHE A 205 15.87 16.91 -10.98
N LEU A 206 17.08 16.34 -11.02
CA LEU A 206 18.25 16.77 -10.23
C LEU A 206 19.15 17.75 -10.99
#